data_AF-A0A3A4ZG03-F1
#
_entry.id   AF-A0A3A4ZG03-F1
#
_cell.length_a   1.000
_cell.length_b   1.000
_cell.length_c   1.000
_cell.angle_alpha   90.00
_cell.angle_beta   90.00
_cell.angle_gamma   90.00
#
_symmetry.space_group_name_H-M   'P 1'
#
loop_
_entity.id
_entity.type
_entity.pdbx_description
1 polymer ?
#
loop_
_entity_poly.entity_id
_entity_poly.type
_entity_poly.pdbx_seq_one_letter_code
_entity_poly.pdbx_strand_id
1 'polypeptide(L)'
;MKKVFEKSFRDVEISVTLTTDKEIRKLNKKFRSKDYPTDVLSFNIEEKKEDGGLYLGDVIVNVQQAKRQAKEFGNSLEQEIAALVEHGVLHLLGVHHDGDDH
;
A
#
# COMPACT_ATOMS: atom_id res chain seq x y z
N MET A 1 -16.36 25.41 20.32
CA MET A 1 -14.94 25.04 20.36
C MET A 1 -14.81 23.60 19.85
N LYS A 2 -14.30 23.39 18.63
CA LYS A 2 -14.10 22.04 18.08
C LYS A 2 -12.95 21.41 18.87
N LYS A 3 -13.21 20.33 19.62
CA LYS A 3 -12.12 19.48 20.13
C LYS A 3 -11.43 18.87 18.91
N VAL A 4 -10.21 19.31 18.63
CA VAL A 4 -9.32 18.58 17.73
C VAL A 4 -8.75 17.45 18.59
N PHE A 5 -9.16 16.22 18.32
CA PHE A 5 -8.56 15.05 18.94
C PHE A 5 -7.26 14.77 18.19
N GLU A 6 -6.13 15.06 18.82
CA GLU A 6 -4.81 14.69 18.34
C GLU A 6 -4.53 13.24 18.77
N LYS A 7 -4.31 12.35 17.79
CA LYS A 7 -3.92 10.96 18.02
C LYS A 7 -2.38 10.92 17.92
N SER A 8 -1.70 10.72 19.04
CA SER A 8 -0.25 10.55 19.08
C SER A 8 0.07 9.09 19.37
N PHE A 9 1.02 8.54 18.62
CA PHE A 9 1.52 7.18 18.78
C PHE A 9 3.03 7.24 19.00
N ARG A 10 3.56 6.31 19.78
CA ARG A 10 5.00 6.26 20.06
C ARG A 10 5.77 5.89 18.80
N ASP A 11 5.31 4.84 18.13
CA ASP A 11 5.85 4.30 16.88
C ASP A 11 4.69 3.97 15.94
N VAL A 12 4.93 4.05 14.63
CA VAL A 12 4.00 3.64 13.58
C VAL A 12 4.70 2.61 12.70
N GLU A 13 4.05 1.47 12.51
CA GLU A 13 4.57 0.33 11.77
C GLU A 13 3.73 0.08 10.51
N ILE A 14 4.41 -0.18 9.39
CA ILE A 14 3.83 -0.67 8.14
C ILE A 14 4.56 -1.92 7.71
N SER A 15 3.85 -2.85 7.08
CA SER A 15 4.43 -4.02 6.44
C SER A 15 4.47 -3.78 4.93
N VAL A 16 5.64 -4.02 4.32
CA VAL A 16 5.81 -3.93 2.86
C VAL A 16 6.19 -5.30 2.33
N THR A 17 5.35 -5.85 1.46
CA THR A 17 5.57 -7.16 0.84
C THR A 17 5.81 -7.02 -0.65
N LEU A 18 6.96 -7.50 -1.12
CA LEU A 18 7.26 -7.62 -2.54
C LEU A 18 6.74 -8.96 -3.07
N THR A 19 5.97 -8.93 -4.16
CA THR A 19 5.28 -10.12 -4.68
C THR A 19 5.30 -10.22 -6.21
N THR A 20 4.62 -11.24 -6.73
CA THR A 20 4.50 -11.56 -8.17
C THR A 20 3.09 -11.29 -8.69
N ASP A 21 2.92 -11.25 -10.01
CA ASP A 21 1.61 -11.14 -10.68
C ASP A 21 0.62 -12.21 -10.19
N LYS A 22 1.11 -13.45 -10.02
CA LYS A 22 0.28 -14.59 -9.62
C LYS A 22 -0.29 -14.40 -8.22
N GLU A 23 0.55 -13.99 -7.27
CA GLU A 23 0.13 -13.84 -5.88
C GLU A 23 -0.72 -12.59 -5.70
N ILE A 24 -0.35 -11.45 -6.29
CA ILE A 24 -1.18 -10.24 -6.16
C ILE A 24 -2.54 -10.39 -6.85
N ARG A 25 -2.63 -11.12 -7.97
CA ARG A 25 -3.92 -11.43 -8.61
C ARG A 25 -4.84 -12.25 -7.69
N LYS A 26 -4.30 -13.23 -6.96
CA LYS A 26 -5.09 -14.00 -5.97
C LYS A 26 -5.61 -13.09 -4.87
N LEU A 27 -4.77 -12.19 -4.37
CA LEU A 27 -5.14 -11.23 -3.33
C LEU A 27 -6.20 -10.25 -3.84
N ASN A 28 -6.00 -9.69 -5.03
CA ASN A 28 -6.94 -8.78 -5.68
C ASN A 28 -8.31 -9.44 -5.89
N LYS A 29 -8.32 -10.70 -6.35
CA LYS A 29 -9.55 -11.48 -6.48
C LYS A 29 -10.21 -11.72 -5.12
N LYS A 30 -9.43 -12.10 -4.10
CA LYS A 30 -9.94 -12.46 -2.77
C LYS A 30 -10.55 -11.26 -2.04
N PHE A 31 -9.87 -10.12 -2.06
CA PHE A 31 -10.23 -8.97 -1.23
C PHE A 31 -11.03 -7.92 -1.97
N ARG A 32 -10.98 -7.90 -3.31
CA ARG A 32 -11.61 -6.87 -4.14
C ARG A 32 -12.47 -7.41 -5.28
N SER A 33 -12.63 -8.73 -5.38
CA SER A 33 -13.36 -9.41 -6.45
C SER A 33 -12.83 -9.10 -7.87
N LYS A 34 -11.57 -8.67 -8.00
CA LYS A 34 -10.91 -8.30 -9.25
C LYS A 34 -9.92 -9.37 -9.68
N ASP A 35 -10.25 -10.12 -10.73
CA ASP A 35 -9.45 -11.28 -11.20
C ASP A 35 -8.35 -10.90 -12.20
N TYR A 36 -7.52 -9.92 -11.86
CA TYR A 36 -6.36 -9.47 -12.63
C TYR A 36 -5.23 -9.01 -11.68
N PRO A 37 -3.95 -9.10 -12.09
CA PRO A 37 -2.86 -8.53 -11.29
C PRO A 37 -2.96 -6.99 -11.27
N THR A 38 -2.71 -6.40 -10.11
CA THR A 38 -2.52 -4.94 -9.96
C THR A 38 -1.04 -4.65 -9.67
N ASP A 39 -0.67 -3.38 -9.68
CA ASP A 39 0.63 -2.87 -9.27
C ASP A 39 0.83 -2.91 -7.74
N VAL A 40 -0.15 -2.44 -6.98
CA VAL A 40 -0.12 -2.37 -5.52
C VAL A 40 -1.49 -2.63 -4.90
N LEU A 41 -1.49 -3.21 -3.69
CA LEU A 41 -2.66 -3.29 -2.80
C LEU A 41 -2.29 -2.72 -1.43
N SER A 42 -3.18 -1.90 -0.88
CA SER A 42 -3.06 -1.36 0.48
C SER A 42 -4.17 -1.88 1.36
N PHE A 43 -3.83 -2.40 2.54
CA PHE A 43 -4.79 -2.86 3.54
C PHE A 43 -4.63 -2.02 4.80
N ASN A 44 -5.53 -1.05 5.00
CA ASN A 44 -5.59 -0.26 6.23
C ASN A 44 -6.16 -1.15 7.37
N ILE A 45 -5.40 -1.27 8.46
CA ILE A 45 -5.71 -2.14 9.61
C ILE A 45 -5.89 -1.32 10.89
N GLU A 46 -5.04 -0.31 11.12
CA GLU A 46 -5.08 0.59 12.29
C GLU A 46 -5.15 -0.13 13.67
N GLU A 47 -4.30 -1.15 13.86
CA GLU A 47 -4.25 -1.92 15.09
C GLU A 47 -3.35 -1.25 16.15
N LYS A 48 -3.88 -1.01 17.35
CA LYS A 48 -3.10 -0.49 18.48
C LYS A 48 -2.32 -1.62 19.15
N LYS A 49 -1.01 -1.43 19.29
CA LYS A 49 -0.11 -2.38 19.96
C LYS A 49 -0.05 -2.11 21.46
N GLU A 50 0.26 -3.15 22.24
CA GLU A 50 0.34 -3.08 23.71
C GLU A 50 1.44 -2.11 24.20
N ASP A 51 2.49 -1.91 23.40
CA ASP A 51 3.62 -1.00 23.67
C ASP A 51 3.30 0.49 23.38
N GLY A 52 2.08 0.79 22.94
CA GLY A 52 1.64 2.14 22.56
C GLY A 52 1.96 2.52 21.11
N GLY A 53 2.44 1.57 20.30
CA GLY A 53 2.58 1.74 18.85
C GLY A 53 1.28 1.54 18.08
N LEU A 54 1.31 1.88 16.79
CA LEU A 54 0.24 1.64 15.83
C LEU A 54 0.77 0.79 14.67
N TYR A 55 0.14 -0.33 14.40
CA TYR A 55 0.29 -1.02 13.12
C TYR A 55 -0.73 -0.45 12.13
N LEU A 56 -0.23 0.32 11.16
CA LEU A 56 -1.07 1.06 10.23
C LEU A 56 -1.67 0.14 9.16
N GLY A 57 -0.88 -0.81 8.65
CA GLY A 57 -1.36 -1.79 7.68
C GLY A 57 -0.28 -2.36 6.76
N ASP A 58 -0.76 -3.01 5.69
CA ASP A 58 0.07 -3.70 4.70
C ASP A 58 0.06 -2.97 3.35
N VAL A 59 1.25 -2.86 2.73
CA VAL A 59 1.44 -2.46 1.33
C VAL A 59 2.05 -3.63 0.57
N ILE A 60 1.35 -4.13 -0.44
CA ILE A 60 1.78 -5.29 -1.23
C ILE A 60 2.10 -4.82 -2.65
N VAL A 61 3.37 -4.89 -3.05
CA VAL A 61 3.88 -4.38 -4.32
C VAL A 61 4.21 -5.51 -5.28
N ASN A 62 3.69 -5.42 -6.49
CA ASN A 62 3.97 -6.36 -7.56
C ASN A 62 5.25 -5.97 -8.33
N VAL A 63 6.34 -6.69 -8.05
CA VAL A 63 7.66 -6.42 -8.66
C VAL A 63 7.66 -6.63 -10.17
N GLN A 64 6.82 -7.55 -10.69
CA GLN A 64 6.75 -7.80 -12.13
C GLN A 64 6.06 -6.66 -12.86
N GLN A 65 5.02 -6.07 -12.26
CA GLN A 65 4.38 -4.86 -12.78
C GLN A 65 5.31 -3.65 -12.69
N ALA A 66 5.98 -3.45 -11.56
CA ALA A 66 6.98 -2.39 -11.40
C ALA A 66 8.09 -2.48 -12.46
N LYS A 67 8.57 -3.70 -12.79
CA LYS A 67 9.53 -3.90 -13.89
C LYS A 67 9.00 -3.47 -15.26
N ARG A 68 7.72 -3.71 -15.54
CA ARG A 68 7.08 -3.29 -16.80
C ARG A 68 6.98 -1.77 -16.86
N GLN A 69 6.50 -1.14 -15.79
CA GLN A 69 6.38 0.32 -15.66
C GLN A 69 7.74 1.01 -15.72
N ALA A 70 8.75 0.50 -15.02
CA ALA A 70 10.12 1.04 -15.07
C ALA A 70 10.66 1.09 -16.51
N LYS A 71 10.45 0.02 -17.29
CA LYS A 71 10.84 -0.01 -18.71
C LYS A 71 10.01 0.96 -19.56
N GLU A 72 8.72 1.07 -19.30
CA GLU A 72 7.80 1.94 -20.05
C GLU A 72 8.09 3.43 -19.82
N PHE A 73 8.34 3.82 -18.57
CA PHE A 73 8.56 5.21 -18.18
C PHE A 73 10.04 5.64 -18.17
N GLY A 74 10.96 4.69 -18.41
CA GLY A 74 12.39 4.97 -18.38
C GLY A 74 12.96 5.19 -16.97
N ASN A 75 12.30 4.65 -15.95
CA ASN A 75 12.74 4.68 -14.55
C ASN A 75 13.60 3.46 -14.22
N SER A 76 14.36 3.55 -13.13
CA SER A 76 14.91 2.36 -12.48
C SER A 76 13.80 1.56 -11.78
N LEU A 77 14.03 0.25 -11.59
CA LEU A 77 13.09 -0.60 -10.85
C LEU A 77 12.90 -0.10 -9.42
N GLU A 78 13.98 0.36 -8.79
CA GLU A 78 14.00 0.88 -7.44
C GLU A 78 13.12 2.13 -7.31
N GLN A 79 13.17 3.04 -8.29
CA GLN A 79 12.31 4.22 -8.33
C GLN A 79 10.83 3.84 -8.44
N GLU A 80 10.50 2.88 -9.29
CA GLU A 80 9.11 2.45 -9.47
C GLU A 80 8.56 1.75 -8.23
N ILE A 81 9.36 0.87 -7.60
CA ILE A 81 8.99 0.25 -6.33
C ILE A 81 8.80 1.32 -5.24
N ALA A 82 9.70 2.30 -5.15
CA ALA A 82 9.58 3.39 -4.18
C ALA A 82 8.29 4.20 -4.39
N ALA A 83 7.96 4.54 -5.64
CA ALA A 83 6.73 5.25 -5.98
C ALA A 83 5.47 4.43 -5.61
N LEU A 84 5.46 3.12 -5.86
CA LEU A 84 4.35 2.25 -5.48
C LEU A 84 4.22 2.09 -3.96
N VAL A 85 5.33 2.05 -3.22
CA VAL A 85 5.30 2.04 -1.74
C VAL A 85 4.78 3.37 -1.22
N GLU A 86 5.26 4.50 -1.75
CA GLU A 86 4.78 5.84 -1.40
C GLU A 86 3.26 5.94 -1.61
N HIS A 87 2.79 5.59 -2.81
CA HIS A 87 1.36 5.55 -3.13
C HIS A 87 0.59 4.63 -2.19
N GLY A 88 1.11 3.44 -1.91
CA GLY A 88 0.49 2.49 -0.99
C GLY A 88 0.35 3.05 0.43
N VAL A 89 1.37 3.74 0.93
CA VAL A 89 1.36 4.40 2.26
C VAL A 89 0.39 5.59 2.29
N LEU A 90 0.31 6.39 1.23
CA LEU A 90 -0.67 7.48 1.14
C LEU A 90 -2.11 6.96 1.28
N HIS A 91 -2.42 5.82 0.64
CA HIS A 91 -3.70 5.14 0.83
C HIS A 91 -3.92 4.68 2.27
N LEU A 92 -2.88 4.13 2.93
CA LEU A 92 -2.99 3.76 4.34
C LEU A 92 -3.30 4.97 5.24
N LEU A 93 -2.82 6.16 4.88
CA LEU A 93 -3.09 7.42 5.57
C LEU A 93 -4.46 8.06 5.21
N GLY A 94 -5.27 7.41 4.37
CA GLY A 94 -6.57 7.91 3.94
C GLY A 94 -6.51 9.01 2.89
N VAL A 95 -5.36 9.19 2.24
CA VAL A 95 -5.21 10.07 1.08
C VAL A 95 -5.55 9.25 -0.16
N HIS A 96 -6.72 9.48 -0.73
CA HIS A 96 -7.17 8.84 -1.97
C HIS A 96 -7.08 9.83 -3.13
N HIS A 97 -6.68 9.36 -4.32
CA HIS A 97 -6.86 10.13 -5.55
C HIS A 97 -8.17 9.73 -6.25
N ASP A 98 -8.80 10.70 -6.93
CA ASP A 98 -9.99 10.42 -7.73
C ASP A 98 -9.65 9.44 -8.86
N GLY A 99 -10.34 8.29 -8.90
CA GLY A 99 -10.09 7.20 -9.87
C GLY A 99 -9.46 5.95 -9.26
N ASP A 100 -9.06 6.01 -7.98
CA ASP A 100 -8.52 4.87 -7.24
C ASP A 100 -9.67 3.93 -6.81
N ASP A 101 -10.26 3.21 -7.77
CA ASP A 101 -10.84 1.90 -7.47
C ASP A 101 -9.66 0.95 -7.20
N HIS A 102 -8.98 1.17 -6.06
CA HIS A 102 -8.02 0.39 -5.24
C HIS A 102 -8.62 -0.73 -4.39
#